data_AF-A0A0Q7XZW2-F1
#
_entry.id   AF-A0A0Q7XZW2-F1
#
_cell.length_a   1.000
_cell.length_b   1.000
_cell.length_c   1.000
_cell.angle_alpha   90.00
_cell.angle_beta   90.00
_cell.angle_gamma   90.00
#
_symmetry.space_group_name_H-M   'P 1'
#
loop_
_entity.id
_entity.type
_entity.pdbx_description
1 polymer ?
#
loop_
_entity_poly.entity_id
_entity_poly.type
_entity_poly.pdbx_seq_one_letter_code
_entity_poly.pdbx_strand_id
1 'polypeptide(L)'
;MKTDNREVIAEMTTTDGKRVRLTPEQASSLLAACEQAQQERMARLPDTASCLSALCDADSRMRELGWRNGRYCPRDGSPFAVCQVGSTGMWAGHWSEDGDKRPFATGYVIAADCVHRPSEVYFKPIDQLTDEERSLMTKCDREVAGYIERLGATFDALQVSPTNGSEK
;
A
#
# COMPACT_ATOMS: atom_id res chain seq x y z
N MET A 1 -2.09 -41.32 -5.61
CA MET A 1 -1.57 -40.14 -4.88
C MET A 1 -2.23 -40.16 -3.51
N LYS A 2 -1.49 -40.43 -2.42
CA LYS A 2 -2.06 -40.43 -1.07
C LYS A 2 -2.13 -38.97 -0.60
N THR A 3 -3.32 -38.47 -0.32
CA THR A 3 -3.50 -37.18 0.35
C THR A 3 -2.91 -37.28 1.75
N ASP A 4 -1.88 -36.47 2.02
CA ASP A 4 -1.26 -36.33 3.34
C ASP A 4 -2.32 -35.80 4.30
N ASN A 5 -2.78 -36.64 5.22
CA ASN A 5 -3.93 -36.41 6.09
C ASN A 5 -3.53 -35.68 7.37
N ARG A 6 -2.58 -34.73 7.28
CA ARG A 6 -2.20 -33.87 8.40
C ARG A 6 -3.35 -32.91 8.69
N GLU A 7 -3.66 -32.72 9.97
CA GLU A 7 -4.72 -31.83 10.42
C GLU A 7 -4.43 -30.39 9.97
N VAL A 8 -5.34 -29.83 9.17
CA VAL A 8 -5.21 -28.47 8.65
C VAL A 8 -5.96 -27.55 9.60
N ILE A 9 -5.26 -26.57 10.18
CA ILE A 9 -5.83 -25.66 11.17
C ILE A 9 -6.03 -24.23 10.65
N ALA A 10 -5.43 -23.89 9.50
CA ALA A 10 -5.52 -22.56 8.88
C ALA A 10 -5.27 -22.60 7.37
N GLU A 11 -5.65 -21.53 6.67
CA GLU A 11 -5.30 -21.27 5.27
C GLU A 11 -4.66 -19.89 5.15
N MET A 12 -3.63 -19.77 4.32
CA MET A 12 -3.03 -18.49 3.93
C MET A 12 -3.26 -18.22 2.45
N THR A 13 -3.35 -16.95 2.06
CA THR A 13 -3.36 -16.55 0.65
C THR A 13 -1.97 -16.05 0.28
N THR A 14 -1.36 -16.68 -0.72
CA THR A 14 -0.04 -16.28 -1.26
C THR A 14 -0.15 -15.02 -2.11
N THR A 15 0.98 -14.39 -2.43
CA THR A 15 1.03 -13.20 -3.31
C THR A 15 0.45 -13.45 -4.70
N ASP A 16 0.49 -14.70 -5.18
CA ASP A 16 -0.13 -15.11 -6.45
C ASP A 16 -1.64 -15.38 -6.32
N GLY A 17 -2.23 -15.07 -5.16
CA GLY A 17 -3.66 -15.28 -4.87
C GLY A 17 -4.05 -16.72 -4.56
N LYS A 18 -3.09 -17.68 -4.57
CA LYS A 18 -3.38 -19.09 -4.26
C LYS A 18 -3.58 -19.26 -2.76
N ARG A 19 -4.64 -19.99 -2.38
CA ARG A 19 -4.85 -20.44 -0.99
C ARG A 19 -4.01 -21.69 -0.71
N VAL A 20 -3.21 -21.62 0.35
CA VAL A 20 -2.33 -22.70 0.80
C VAL A 20 -2.75 -23.08 2.22
N ARG A 21 -2.99 -24.37 2.42
CA ARG A 21 -3.30 -24.94 3.73
C ARG A 21 -2.05 -24.98 4.60
N LEU A 22 -2.21 -24.61 5.86
CA LEU A 22 -1.13 -24.60 6.85
C LEU A 22 -1.24 -25.82 7.76
N THR A 23 -0.09 -26.45 7.98
CA THR A 23 0.10 -27.43 9.04
C THR A 23 0.13 -26.74 10.42
N PRO A 24 -0.11 -27.48 11.52
CA PRO A 24 -0.05 -26.91 12.87
C PRO A 24 1.29 -26.26 13.19
N GLU A 25 2.40 -26.85 12.73
CA GLU A 25 3.75 -26.33 12.94
C GLU A 25 3.96 -25.01 12.18
N GLN A 26 3.47 -24.92 10.94
CA GLN A 26 3.55 -23.68 10.15
C GLN A 26 2.73 -22.55 10.76
N ALA A 27 1.49 -22.84 11.18
CA ALA A 27 0.63 -21.83 11.81
C ALA A 27 1.24 -21.35 13.14
N SER A 28 1.78 -22.27 13.95
CA SER A 28 2.45 -21.93 15.21
C SER A 28 3.70 -21.09 14.98
N SER A 29 4.49 -21.40 13.95
CA SER A 29 5.69 -20.63 13.60
C SER A 29 5.36 -19.20 13.16
N LEU A 30 4.28 -19.02 12.39
CA LEU A 30 3.81 -17.69 11.98
C LEU A 30 3.31 -16.88 13.19
N LEU A 31 2.56 -17.50 14.09
CA LEU A 31 2.08 -16.85 15.30
C LEU A 31 3.24 -16.40 16.19
N ALA A 32 4.22 -17.29 16.42
CA ALA A 32 5.41 -16.98 17.20
C ALA A 32 6.20 -15.79 16.61
N ALA A 33 6.33 -15.72 15.27
CA ALA A 33 6.98 -14.59 14.61
C ALA A 33 6.22 -13.27 14.80
N CYS A 34 4.88 -13.30 14.76
CA CYS A 34 4.04 -12.13 15.03
C CYS A 34 4.19 -11.63 16.48
N GLU A 35 4.18 -12.56 17.44
CA GLU A 35 4.37 -12.26 18.86
C GLU A 35 5.76 -11.68 19.15
N GLN A 36 6.81 -12.27 18.56
CA GLN A 36 8.16 -11.74 18.67
C GLN A 36 8.25 -10.31 18.11
N ALA A 37 7.71 -10.07 16.91
CA ALA A 37 7.72 -8.74 16.31
C ALA A 37 6.92 -7.72 17.15
N GLN A 38 5.85 -8.14 17.81
CA GLN A 38 5.10 -7.30 18.74
C GLN A 38 5.92 -6.96 19.99
N GLN A 39 6.57 -7.96 20.61
CA GLN A 39 7.43 -7.76 21.78
C GLN A 39 8.60 -6.82 21.46
N GLU A 40 9.24 -6.97 20.31
CA GLU A 40 10.30 -6.08 19.84
C GLU A 40 9.81 -4.62 19.68
N ARG A 41 8.61 -4.42 19.13
CA ARG A 41 8.00 -3.07 19.04
C ARG A 41 7.70 -2.49 20.42
N MET A 42 7.13 -3.28 21.33
CA MET A 42 6.83 -2.84 22.69
C MET A 42 8.10 -2.50 23.49
N ALA A 43 9.18 -3.27 23.31
CA ALA A 43 10.45 -3.00 23.97
C ALA A 43 11.12 -1.72 23.42
N ARG A 44 11.04 -1.49 22.10
CA ARG A 44 11.63 -0.31 21.45
C ARG A 44 10.81 0.97 21.64
N LEU A 45 9.48 0.83 21.72
CA LEU A 45 8.52 1.94 21.83
C LEU A 45 7.62 1.72 23.06
N PRO A 46 8.17 1.82 24.28
CA PRO A 46 7.46 1.43 25.51
C PRO A 46 6.29 2.36 25.87
N ASP A 47 6.30 3.59 25.37
CA ASP A 47 5.30 4.61 25.69
C ASP A 47 5.00 5.54 24.51
N THR A 48 3.99 6.40 24.70
CA THR A 48 3.57 7.37 23.69
C THR A 48 4.69 8.35 23.31
N ALA A 49 5.54 8.76 24.26
CA ALA A 49 6.63 9.70 23.99
C ALA A 49 7.67 9.08 23.05
N SER A 50 8.02 7.81 23.26
CA SER A 50 8.93 7.04 22.41
C SER A 50 8.36 6.85 21.00
N CYS A 51 7.06 6.57 20.88
CA CYS A 51 6.37 6.52 19.59
C CYS A 51 6.43 7.86 18.83
N LEU A 52 6.15 8.98 19.51
CA LEU A 52 6.20 10.31 18.92
C LEU A 52 7.62 10.68 18.46
N SER A 53 8.64 10.36 19.27
CA SER A 53 10.04 10.57 18.89
C SER A 53 10.38 9.80 17.61
N ALA A 54 10.02 8.51 17.53
CA ALA A 54 10.29 7.69 16.35
C ALA A 54 9.60 8.24 15.08
N LEU A 55 8.40 8.81 15.21
CA LEU A 55 7.73 9.48 14.09
C LEU A 55 8.47 10.75 13.64
N CYS A 56 8.93 11.57 14.59
CA CYS A 56 9.72 12.77 14.29
C CYS A 56 11.07 12.44 13.65
N ASP A 57 11.74 11.39 14.12
CA ASP A 57 13.01 10.92 13.57
C ASP A 57 12.83 10.41 12.14
N ALA A 58 11.76 9.63 11.89
CA ALA A 58 11.42 9.16 10.55
C ALA A 58 11.09 10.32 9.59
N ASP A 59 10.27 11.29 10.02
CA ASP A 59 9.97 12.48 9.22
C ASP A 59 11.23 13.31 8.92
N SER A 60 12.10 13.50 9.91
CA SER A 60 13.38 14.19 9.72
C SER A 60 14.25 13.45 8.71
N ARG A 61 14.35 12.12 8.84
CA ARG A 61 15.14 11.31 7.92
C ARG A 61 14.61 11.32 6.49
N MET A 62 13.29 11.31 6.30
CA MET A 62 12.67 11.47 4.98
C MET A 62 13.11 12.79 4.33
N ARG A 63 13.11 13.89 5.08
CA ARG A 63 13.56 15.20 4.58
C ARG A 63 15.04 15.21 4.19
N GLU A 64 15.90 14.58 4.99
CA GLU A 64 17.34 14.42 4.66
C GLU A 64 17.57 13.60 3.39
N LEU A 65 16.69 12.62 3.11
CA LEU A 65 16.69 11.83 1.88
C LEU A 65 16.12 12.59 0.67
N GLY A 66 15.76 13.87 0.84
CA GLY A 66 15.23 14.75 -0.21
C GLY A 66 13.73 14.68 -0.41
N TRP A 67 12.99 13.97 0.45
CA TRP A 67 11.54 13.93 0.41
C TRP A 67 10.94 15.19 1.03
N ARG A 68 9.85 15.68 0.44
CA ARG A 68 9.18 16.92 0.86
C ARG A 68 7.71 16.66 1.13
N ASN A 69 7.09 17.44 2.03
CA ASN A 69 5.65 17.32 2.26
C ASN A 69 4.87 17.61 0.96
N GLY A 70 3.88 16.77 0.64
CA GLY A 70 3.10 16.82 -0.59
C GLY A 70 2.35 18.13 -0.82
N ARG A 71 2.12 18.95 0.22
CA ARG A 71 1.57 20.31 0.06
C ARG A 71 2.38 21.22 -0.88
N TYR A 72 3.64 20.87 -1.12
CA TYR A 72 4.58 21.58 -1.99
C TYR A 72 4.86 20.87 -3.32
N CYS A 73 4.10 19.82 -3.68
CA CYS A 73 4.27 19.13 -4.95
C CYS A 73 3.91 20.04 -6.15
N PRO A 74 4.42 19.74 -7.36
CA PRO A 74 3.98 20.39 -8.58
C PRO A 74 2.46 20.28 -8.75
N ARG A 75 1.80 21.37 -9.13
CA ARG A 75 0.34 21.44 -9.36
C ARG A 75 -0.04 21.49 -10.85
N ASP A 76 0.97 21.38 -11.71
CA ASP A 76 0.83 21.41 -13.17
C ASP A 76 0.46 20.04 -13.77
N GLY A 77 0.17 19.05 -12.92
CA GLY A 77 -0.14 17.68 -13.34
C GLY A 77 1.08 16.86 -13.75
N SER A 78 2.30 17.40 -13.66
CA SER A 78 3.52 16.63 -13.92
C SER A 78 3.67 15.47 -12.92
N PRO A 79 4.21 14.31 -13.34
CA PRO A 79 4.33 13.16 -12.47
C PRO A 79 5.49 13.32 -11.49
N PHE A 80 5.30 12.84 -10.26
CA PHE A 80 6.29 12.78 -9.20
C PHE A 80 6.18 11.47 -8.41
N ALA A 81 7.21 11.12 -7.66
CA ALA A 81 7.16 9.97 -6.77
C ALA A 81 6.42 10.34 -5.48
N VAL A 82 5.61 9.42 -4.97
CA VAL A 82 4.75 9.59 -3.79
C VAL A 82 5.01 8.48 -2.79
N CYS A 83 5.15 8.84 -1.52
CA CYS A 83 5.16 7.92 -0.39
C CYS A 83 4.14 8.40 0.66
N GLN A 84 3.23 7.52 1.10
CA GLN A 84 2.19 7.86 2.07
C GLN A 84 2.65 7.55 3.50
N VAL A 85 2.34 8.44 4.45
CA VAL A 85 2.53 8.14 5.87
C VAL A 85 1.67 6.93 6.26
N GLY A 86 2.30 5.88 6.80
CA GLY A 86 1.63 4.62 7.15
C GLY A 86 1.62 3.57 6.05
N SER A 87 2.24 3.85 4.91
CA SER A 87 2.49 2.88 3.85
C SER A 87 3.96 2.51 3.75
N THR A 88 4.26 1.34 3.17
CA THR A 88 5.62 0.85 2.93
C THR A 88 6.03 0.91 1.46
N GLY A 89 5.12 1.32 0.58
CA GLY A 89 5.36 1.42 -0.86
C GLY A 89 5.61 2.84 -1.34
N MET A 90 5.93 2.94 -2.63
CA MET A 90 6.19 4.20 -3.32
C MET A 90 5.64 4.11 -4.74
N TRP A 91 5.01 5.17 -5.23
CA TRP A 91 4.28 5.13 -6.50
C TRP A 91 4.54 6.37 -7.34
N ALA A 92 4.38 6.23 -8.65
CA ALA A 92 4.19 7.39 -9.49
C ALA A 92 2.81 8.01 -9.20
N GLY A 93 2.77 9.32 -9.03
CA GLY A 93 1.54 10.07 -8.82
C GLY A 93 1.58 11.43 -9.52
N HIS A 94 0.47 12.14 -9.48
CA HIS A 94 0.34 13.48 -10.04
C HIS A 94 -0.68 14.31 -9.26
N TRP A 95 -0.63 15.61 -9.44
CA TRP A 95 -1.66 16.52 -8.92
C TRP A 95 -2.88 16.51 -9.84
N SER A 96 -4.06 16.43 -9.23
CA SER A 96 -5.34 16.62 -9.90
C SER A 96 -6.09 17.78 -9.27
N GLU A 97 -6.57 18.71 -10.10
CA GLU A 97 -7.40 19.82 -9.63
C GLU A 97 -8.76 19.28 -9.16
N ASP A 98 -9.20 19.74 -7.98
CA ASP A 98 -10.58 19.54 -7.58
C ASP A 98 -11.43 20.50 -8.44
N GLY A 99 -12.39 19.97 -9.20
CA GLY A 99 -13.33 20.79 -9.99
C GLY A 99 -14.25 21.67 -9.12
N ASP A 100 -14.18 21.50 -7.81
CA ASP A 100 -14.86 22.31 -6.83
C ASP A 100 -14.25 23.72 -6.71
N LYS A 101 -15.08 24.75 -6.91
CA LYS A 101 -14.66 26.17 -6.91
C LYS A 101 -14.62 26.80 -5.51
N ARG A 102 -14.75 26.01 -4.44
CA ARG A 102 -14.66 26.56 -3.07
C ARG A 102 -13.29 27.22 -2.85
N PRO A 103 -13.20 28.33 -2.11
CA PRO A 103 -11.98 29.12 -1.93
C PRO A 103 -10.82 28.38 -1.21
N PHE A 104 -11.09 27.19 -0.68
CA PHE A 104 -10.10 26.29 -0.07
C PHE A 104 -10.02 24.93 -0.77
N ALA A 105 -10.71 24.74 -1.90
CA ALA A 105 -10.62 23.55 -2.71
C ALA A 105 -9.20 23.46 -3.25
N THR A 106 -8.45 22.60 -2.58
CA THR A 106 -7.05 22.31 -2.81
C THR A 106 -7.07 20.92 -3.41
N GLY A 107 -6.62 20.83 -4.67
CA GLY A 107 -6.59 19.57 -5.41
C GLY A 107 -5.92 18.42 -4.66
N TYR A 108 -5.98 17.24 -5.26
CA TYR A 108 -5.54 16.02 -4.62
C TYR A 108 -4.29 15.47 -5.30
N VAL A 109 -3.56 14.62 -4.57
CA VAL A 109 -2.53 13.78 -5.17
C VAL A 109 -3.18 12.45 -5.53
N ILE A 110 -3.14 12.09 -6.81
CA ILE A 110 -3.55 10.77 -7.29
C ILE A 110 -2.29 9.92 -7.42
N ALA A 111 -2.24 8.81 -6.69
CA ALA A 111 -1.14 7.84 -6.74
C ALA A 111 -1.69 6.44 -6.45
N ALA A 112 -1.10 5.41 -7.05
CA ALA A 112 -1.62 4.05 -7.02
C ALA A 112 -3.11 3.99 -7.45
N ASP A 113 -3.98 3.41 -6.62
CA ASP A 113 -5.43 3.33 -6.78
C ASP A 113 -6.20 4.32 -5.88
N CYS A 114 -5.49 5.30 -5.29
CA CYS A 114 -6.00 6.15 -4.22
C CYS A 114 -5.95 7.66 -4.55
N VAL A 115 -6.75 8.42 -3.78
CA VAL A 115 -6.74 9.88 -3.76
C VAL A 115 -6.28 10.33 -2.38
N HIS A 116 -5.24 11.16 -2.34
CA HIS A 116 -4.60 11.59 -1.10
C HIS A 116 -4.74 13.09 -0.89
N ARG A 117 -4.88 13.49 0.37
CA ARG A 117 -4.64 14.90 0.73
C ARG A 117 -3.14 15.18 0.62
N PRO A 118 -2.74 16.32 0.04
CA PRO A 118 -1.31 16.64 -0.12
C PRO A 118 -0.52 16.64 1.19
N SER A 119 -1.16 16.91 2.33
CA SER A 119 -0.50 16.89 3.66
C SER A 119 -0.20 15.50 4.20
N GLU A 120 -0.78 14.44 3.64
CA GLU A 120 -0.69 13.04 4.11
C GLU A 120 0.39 12.24 3.37
N VAL A 121 1.06 12.86 2.41
CA VAL A 121 2.07 12.23 1.57
C VAL A 121 3.37 13.02 1.57
N TYR A 122 4.46 12.32 1.30
CA TYR A 122 5.71 12.90 0.83
C TYR A 122 5.77 12.82 -0.69
N PHE A 123 6.45 13.78 -1.30
CA PHE A 123 6.77 13.78 -2.72
C PHE A 123 8.27 13.97 -2.95
N LYS A 124 8.73 13.47 -4.10
CA LYS A 124 10.06 13.71 -4.65
C LYS A 124 9.99 13.72 -6.18
N PRO A 125 10.63 14.67 -6.89
CA PRO A 125 10.70 14.62 -8.35
C PRO A 125 11.30 13.30 -8.85
N ILE A 126 10.75 12.72 -9.91
CA ILE A 126 11.16 11.39 -10.42
C ILE A 126 12.62 11.40 -10.91
N ASP A 127 13.10 12.52 -11.43
CA ASP A 127 14.49 12.72 -11.85
C ASP A 127 15.48 12.83 -10.68
N GLN A 128 14.99 13.03 -9.45
CA GLN A 128 15.80 13.09 -8.23
C GLN A 128 15.82 11.77 -7.43
N LEU A 129 15.10 10.74 -7.89
CA LEU A 129 15.14 9.43 -7.25
C LEU A 129 16.51 8.76 -7.42
N THR A 130 16.98 8.11 -6.36
CA THR A 130 18.08 7.14 -6.45
C THR A 130 17.66 5.93 -7.27
N ASP A 131 18.62 5.10 -7.71
CA ASP A 131 18.31 3.86 -8.44
C ASP A 131 17.50 2.87 -7.60
N GLU A 132 17.79 2.81 -6.29
CA GLU A 132 17.04 1.99 -5.34
C GLU A 132 15.60 2.48 -5.21
N GLU A 133 15.42 3.79 -5.02
CA GLU A 133 14.08 4.39 -4.97
C GLU A 133 13.34 4.11 -6.28
N ARG A 134 13.92 4.42 -7.43
CA ARG A 134 13.30 4.16 -8.74
C ARG A 134 12.91 2.69 -8.93
N SER A 135 13.74 1.76 -8.47
CA SER A 135 13.46 0.32 -8.53
C SER A 135 12.29 -0.07 -7.62
N LEU A 136 12.24 0.48 -6.41
CA LEU A 136 11.12 0.28 -5.48
C LEU A 136 9.81 0.82 -6.06
N MET A 137 9.81 2.04 -6.59
CA MET A 137 8.64 2.65 -7.22
C MET A 137 8.12 1.79 -8.38
N THR A 138 9.02 1.37 -9.28
CA THR A 138 8.69 0.51 -10.42
C THR A 138 8.07 -0.82 -9.98
N LYS A 139 8.58 -1.41 -8.90
CA LYS A 139 8.03 -2.64 -8.32
C LYS A 139 6.61 -2.40 -7.79
N CYS A 140 6.41 -1.37 -6.98
CA CYS A 140 5.11 -1.04 -6.39
C CYS A 140 4.06 -0.68 -7.44
N ASP A 141 4.41 0.10 -8.47
CA ASP A 141 3.51 0.41 -9.59
C ASP A 141 3.07 -0.85 -10.33
N ARG A 142 4.01 -1.79 -10.56
CA ARG A 142 3.70 -3.08 -11.20
C ARG A 142 2.77 -3.95 -10.35
N GLU A 143 3.00 -4.01 -9.03
CA GLU A 143 2.17 -4.77 -8.10
C GLU A 143 0.74 -4.23 -8.05
N VAL A 144 0.58 -2.91 -8.01
CA VAL A 144 -0.74 -2.24 -8.06
C VAL A 144 -1.43 -2.48 -9.39
N ALA A 145 -0.72 -2.36 -10.52
CA ALA A 145 -1.29 -2.67 -11.83
C ALA A 145 -1.83 -4.12 -11.89
N GLY A 146 -1.03 -5.09 -11.42
CA GLY A 146 -1.47 -6.49 -11.37
C GLY A 146 -2.65 -6.71 -10.41
N TYR A 147 -2.75 -5.96 -9.31
CA TYR A 147 -3.92 -6.01 -8.43
C TYR A 147 -5.18 -5.47 -9.12
N ILE A 148 -5.09 -4.31 -9.78
CA ILE A 148 -6.20 -3.70 -10.51
C ILE A 148 -6.70 -4.62 -11.63
N GLU A 149 -5.80 -5.26 -12.37
CA GLU A 149 -6.15 -6.24 -13.41
C GLU A 149 -6.95 -7.43 -12.84
N ARG A 150 -6.50 -8.01 -11.72
CA ARG A 150 -7.22 -9.11 -11.05
C ARG A 150 -8.59 -8.69 -10.53
N LEU A 151 -8.67 -7.46 -10.01
CA LEU A 151 -9.93 -6.90 -9.53
C LEU A 151 -10.92 -6.69 -10.70
N GLY A 152 -10.45 -6.14 -11.81
CA GLY A 152 -11.24 -5.99 -13.05
C GLY A 152 -11.78 -7.33 -13.56
N ALA A 153 -10.92 -8.34 -13.68
CA ALA A 153 -11.34 -9.68 -14.10
C ALA A 153 -12.39 -10.31 -13.17
N THR A 154 -12.32 -10.01 -11.87
CA THR A 154 -13.32 -10.46 -10.89
C THR A 154 -14.67 -9.77 -11.12
N PHE A 155 -14.67 -8.46 -11.37
CA PHE A 155 -15.90 -7.71 -11.66
C PHE A 155 -16.54 -8.15 -12.98
N ASP A 156 -15.75 -8.37 -14.03
CA ASP A 156 -16.23 -8.87 -15.32
C ASP A 156 -16.93 -10.23 -15.15
N ALA A 157 -16.34 -11.14 -14.37
CA ALA A 157 -16.94 -12.44 -14.09
C ALA A 157 -18.29 -12.35 -13.34
N LEU A 158 -18.46 -11.33 -12.47
CA LEU A 158 -19.71 -11.11 -11.75
C LEU A 158 -20.82 -10.55 -12.66
N GLN A 159 -20.46 -9.67 -13.62
CA GLN A 159 -21.41 -9.05 -14.55
C GLN A 159 -22.02 -10.03 -15.55
N VAL A 160 -21.38 -11.18 -15.80
CA VAL A 160 -21.87 -12.24 -16.69
C VAL A 160 -22.93 -13.12 -16.01
N SER A 161 -23.33 -12.85 -14.76
CA SER A 161 -24.43 -13.60 -14.12
C SER A 161 -25.72 -13.42 -14.93
N PRO A 162 -26.26 -14.48 -15.55
CA PRO A 162 -27.42 -14.35 -16.40
C PRO A 162 -28.59 -13.89 -15.55
N THR A 163 -29.20 -12.76 -15.92
CA THR A 163 -30.57 -12.47 -15.55
C THR A 163 -31.41 -13.59 -16.14
N ASN A 164 -31.60 -14.67 -15.39
CA ASN A 164 -32.50 -15.75 -15.75
C ASN A 164 -33.87 -15.12 -15.95
N GLY A 165 -34.23 -14.98 -17.23
CA GLY A 165 -35.52 -14.49 -17.66
C GLY A 165 -36.59 -15.33 -16.98
N SER A 166 -37.39 -14.67 -16.14
CA SER A 166 -38.69 -15.16 -15.78
C SER A 166 -39.55 -15.13 -17.05
N GLU A 167 -39.51 -16.20 -17.85
CA GLU A 167 -40.56 -16.46 -18.82
C GLU A 167 -41.84 -16.79 -18.02
N LYS A 168 -42.86 -15.96 -18.22
CA LYS A 168 -44.24 -16.18 -17.82
C LYS A 168 -45.00 -16.83 -18.97
#